data_AF-D7BCY4-F1
#
_entry.id   AF-D7BCY4-F1
#
_cell.length_a   1.000
_cell.length_b   1.000
_cell.length_c   1.000
_cell.angle_alpha   90.00
_cell.angle_beta   90.00
_cell.angle_gamma   90.00
#
_symmetry.space_group_name_H-M   'P 1'
#
loop_
_entity.id
_entity.type
_entity.pdbx_description
1 polymer ?
#
loop_
_entity_poly.entity_id
_entity_poly.type
_entity_poly.pdbx_seq_one_letter_code
_entity_poly.pdbx_strand_id
1 'polypeptide(L)' 'MKLDEALAERFICPKCAFKGAEVKRFAATGTGLSRLFDIEHNVFIAASCKNCGYTEIYNPEILEGKDNLGTVLDLLFG' A
#
# COMPACT_ATOMS: atom_id res chain seq x y z
N MET A 1 -14.61 -5.54 1.94
CA MET A 1 -13.67 -4.82 2.83
C MET A 1 -12.73 -4.05 1.94
N LYS A 2 -12.50 -2.75 2.16
CA LYS A 2 -11.60 -1.98 1.31
C LYS A 2 -10.16 -2.36 1.68
N LEU A 3 -9.30 -2.66 0.70
CA LEU A 3 -7.89 -3.04 0.88
C LEU A 3 -7.15 -2.10 1.84
N ASP A 4 -7.49 -0.81 1.80
CA ASP A 4 -6.85 0.24 2.59
C ASP A 4 -7.11 0.08 4.09
N GLU A 5 -8.33 -0.29 4.47
CA GLU A 5 -8.71 -0.56 5.86
C GLU A 5 -7.97 -1.80 6.37
N ALA A 6 -7.90 -2.85 5.54
CA ALA A 6 -7.18 -4.08 5.86
C ALA A 6 -5.69 -3.83 6.11
N LEU A 7 -5.06 -3.01 5.26
CA LEU A 7 -3.67 -2.59 5.44
C LEU A 7 -3.50 -1.73 6.70
N ALA A 8 -4.41 -0.80 6.97
CA ALA A 8 -4.31 0.09 8.12
C ALA A 8 -4.35 -0.68 9.45
N GLU A 9 -5.16 -1.73 9.54
CA GLU A 9 -5.33 -2.54 10.74
C GLU A 9 -4.25 -3.61 10.91
N ARG A 10 -3.87 -4.30 9.82
CA ARG A 10 -2.94 -5.45 9.86
C ARG A 10 -1.48 -5.08 9.74
N PHE A 11 -1.14 -3.87 9.30
CA PHE A 11 0.25 -3.46 9.15
C PHE A 11 1.01 -3.54 10.47
N ILE A 12 2.15 -4.23 10.46
CA ILE A 12 3.13 -4.22 11.54
C ILE A 12 4.40 -3.56 11.04
N CYS A 13 4.84 -2.50 11.71
CA CYS A 13 6.01 -1.75 11.27
C CYS A 13 7.28 -2.61 11.40
N PRO A 14 8.03 -2.86 10.30
CA PRO A 14 9.25 -3.67 10.34
C PRO A 14 10.40 -2.98 11.07
N LYS A 15 10.28 -1.68 11.38
CA LYS A 15 11.33 -0.89 12.06
C LYS A 15 11.15 -0.78 13.56
N CYS A 16 9.92 -0.76 14.07
CA CYS A 16 9.64 -0.57 15.50
C CYS A 16 8.57 -1.50 16.07
N ALA A 17 8.07 -2.46 15.28
CA ALA A 17 7.03 -3.43 15.66
C ALA A 17 5.68 -2.82 16.11
N PHE A 18 5.48 -1.52 15.90
CA PHE A 18 4.19 -0.87 16.17
C PHE A 18 3.11 -1.42 15.23
N LYS A 19 1.94 -1.71 15.78
CA LYS A 19 0.77 -2.21 15.05
C LYS A 19 -0.09 -1.07 14.56
N GLY A 20 -0.44 -1.12 13.28
CA GLY A 20 -1.29 -0.16 12.60
C GLY A 20 -0.53 0.93 11.86
N ALA A 21 -1.17 1.42 10.80
CA ALA A 21 -0.65 2.48 9.94
C ALA A 21 -1.72 3.53 9.60
N GLU A 22 -1.27 4.69 9.15
CA GLU A 22 -2.07 5.59 8.33
C GLU A 22 -1.90 5.17 6.87
N VAL A 23 -3.00 4.91 6.17
CA VAL A 23 -2.99 4.43 4.79
C VAL A 23 -3.55 5.48 3.85
N LYS A 24 -2.83 5.76 2.75
CA LYS A 24 -3.24 6.71 1.72
C LYS A 24 -3.01 6.15 0.32
N ARG A 25 -4.00 6.33 -0.56
CA ARG A 25 -3.84 6.10 -2.01
C ARG A 25 -3.34 7.36 -2.69
N PHE A 26 -2.42 7.20 -3.64
CA PHE A 26 -1.94 8.28 -4.47
C PHE A 26 -1.61 7.75 -5.87
N ALA A 27 -1.76 8.60 -6.89
CA ALA A 27 -1.29 8.31 -8.23
C ALA A 27 0.12 8.90 -8.39
N ALA A 28 1.08 8.09 -8.83
CA ALA A 28 2.40 8.58 -9.21
C ALA A 28 2.36 9.02 -10.67
N THR A 29 2.49 10.32 -10.94
CA THR A 29 2.70 10.81 -12.30
C THR A 29 4.16 10.64 -12.69
N GLY A 30 4.42 9.82 -13.72
CA GLY A 30 5.76 9.67 -14.29
C GLY A 30 6.30 11.01 -14.81
N THR A 31 7.61 11.24 -14.65
CA THR A 31 8.29 12.41 -15.22
C THR A 31 8.64 12.16 -16.69
N GLY A 32 8.25 13.06 -17.60
CA GLY A 32 8.60 13.01 -19.02
C GLY A 32 7.44 12.72 -19.99
N LEU A 33 7.73 12.04 -21.11
CA LEU A 33 6.79 11.71 -22.20
C LEU A 33 5.65 10.77 -21.80
N SER A 34 5.72 10.13 -20.63
CA SER A 34 4.66 9.27 -20.06
C SER A 34 3.34 9.99 -19.80
N ARG A 35 3.34 11.33 -19.76
CA ARG A 35 2.14 12.18 -19.60
C ARG A 35 1.37 12.43 -20.91
N LEU A 36 1.95 12.11 -22.07
CA LEU A 36 1.36 12.33 -23.40
C LEU A 36 0.50 11.15 -23.89
N PHE A 37 0.66 9.97 -23.29
CA PHE A 37 -0.09 8.75 -23.61
C PHE A 37 -0.82 8.28 -22.35
N ASP A 38 -1.87 9.01 -21.99
CA ASP A 38 -2.70 8.97 -20.77
C ASP A 38 -3.33 7.60 -20.44
N ILE A 39 -2.50 6.56 -20.25
CA ILE A 39 -2.91 5.15 -20.11
C ILE A 39 -2.30 4.47 -18.88
N GLU A 40 -1.41 5.10 -18.12
CA GLU A 40 -0.84 4.47 -16.93
C GLU A 40 -1.62 4.82 -15.67
N HIS A 41 -2.50 3.90 -15.24
CA HIS A 41 -3.14 3.90 -13.93
C HIS A 41 -2.13 3.52 -12.82
N ASN A 42 -1.08 4.32 -12.65
CA ASN A 42 -0.05 4.11 -11.62
C ASN A 42 -0.54 4.53 -10.23
N VAL A 43 -1.59 3.88 -9.73
CA VAL A 43 -2.12 4.08 -8.38
C VAL A 43 -1.31 3.22 -7.41
N PHE A 44 -0.87 3.82 -6.31
CA PHE A 44 -0.16 3.15 -5.24
C PHE A 44 -0.83 3.43 -3.89
N ILE A 45 -0.57 2.56 -2.91
CA ILE A 45 -0.98 2.72 -1.52
C ILE A 45 0.26 2.92 -0.67
N ALA A 46 0.34 4.00 0.11
CA ALA A 46 1.33 4.16 1.17
C ALA A 46 0.72 3.78 2.52
N ALA A 47 1.40 2.94 3.29
CA ALA A 47 1.13 2.68 4.70
C ALA A 47 2.26 3.28 5.56
N SER A 48 1.92 4.27 6.38
CA SER A 48 2.85 5.00 7.22
C SER A 48 2.66 4.63 8.69
N CYS A 49 3.73 4.17 9.35
CA CYS A 49 3.75 3.87 10.77
C CYS A 49 3.50 5.14 11.59
N LYS A 50 2.46 5.13 12.42
CA LYS A 50 2.10 6.26 13.30
C LYS A 50 3.07 6.50 14.46
N ASN A 51 3.99 5.57 14.70
CA ASN A 51 4.98 5.68 15.78
C ASN A 51 6.32 6.26 15.29
N CYS A 52 6.93 5.64 14.27
CA CYS A 52 8.29 6.02 13.82
C CYS A 52 8.34 6.67 12.43
N GLY A 53 7.19 6.87 11.76
CA GLY A 53 7.12 7.52 10.45
C GLY A 53 7.61 6.69 9.26
N TYR A 54 8.07 5.45 9.49
CA TYR A 54 8.43 4.53 8.40
C TYR A 54 7.24 4.33 7.48
N THR A 55 7.46 4.47 6.17
CA THR A 55 6.41 4.38 5.16
C THR A 55 6.76 3.31 4.15
N GLU A 56 5.82 2.40 3.91
CA GLU A 56 5.92 1.34 2.92
C GLU A 56 4.88 1.57 1.81
N ILE A 57 5.24 1.23 0.56
CA ILE A 57 4.40 1.50 -0.62
C ILE A 57 4.03 0.15 -1.26
N TYR A 58 2.75 -0.03 -1.55
CA TYR A 58 2.21 -1.22 -2.22
C TYR A 58 1.53 -0.86 -3.53
N ASN A 59 1.57 -1.80 -4.48
CA ASN A 59 0.77 -1.74 -5.70
C ASN A 59 -0.60 -2.41 -5.45
N PRO A 60 -1.72 -1.65 -5.46
CA PRO A 60 -3.06 -2.20 -5.27
C PRO A 60 -3.45 -3.22 -6.32
N GLU A 61 -3.03 -3.10 -7.58
CA GLU A 61 -3.42 -4.04 -8.64
C GLU A 61 -2.91 -5.47 -8.35
N ILE A 62 -1.70 -5.57 -7.81
CA ILE A 62 -1.09 -6.85 -7.42
C ILE A 62 -1.80 -7.45 -6.20
N LEU A 63 -2.28 -6.60 -5.29
CA LEU A 63 -2.96 -7.03 -4.06
C LEU A 63 -4.43 -7.40 -4.33
N GLU A 64 -5.15 -6.60 -5.11
CA GLU A 64 -6.56 -6.77 -5.46
C GLU A 64 -6.77 -7.92 -6.46
N GLY A 65 -5.80 -8.19 -7.34
CA GLY A 65 -5.85 -9.32 -8.28
C GLY A 65 -5.64 -10.71 -7.65
N LYS A 66 -5.49 -10.80 -6.32
CA LYS A 66 -5.34 -12.09 -5.60
C LYS A 66 -6.62 -12.40 -4.83
N ASP A 67 -7.22 -13.56 -5.12
CA ASP A 67 -8.46 -14.05 -4.49
C ASP A 67 -8.41 -14.13 -2.96
N ASN A 68 -7.22 -14.10 -2.36
CA ASN A 68 -7.04 -14.20 -0.91
C ASN A 68 -6.10 -13.13 -0.35
N LEU A 69 -6.54 -11.89 -0.46
CA LEU A 69 -5.84 -10.69 0.00
C LEU A 69 -5.47 -10.78 1.50
N GLY A 70 -6.34 -11.38 2.33
CA GLY A 70 -6.06 -11.60 3.75
C GLY A 70 -4.82 -12.44 4.01
N THR A 71 -4.66 -13.57 3.30
CA THR A 71 -3.50 -14.46 3.45
C THR A 71 -2.19 -13.80 3.03
N VAL A 72 -2.23 -12.95 1.99
CA VAL A 72 -1.03 -12.22 1.55
C VAL A 72 -0.62 -11.18 2.60
N LEU A 73 -1.58 -10.44 3.15
CA LEU A 73 -1.30 -9.48 4.21
C LEU A 73 -0.80 -10.18 5.48
N ASP A 74 -1.40 -11.30 5.87
CA ASP A 74 -0.97 -12.07 7.04
C ASP A 74 0.44 -12.68 6.85
N LEU A 75 0.85 -13.02 5.62
CA LEU A 75 2.21 -13.48 5.35
C LEU A 75 3.25 -12.35 5.35
N LEU A 76 2.83 -11.13 5.01
CA LEU A 76 3.70 -9.95 5.01
C LEU A 76 3.85 -9.31 6.40
N PHE A 77 2.81 -9.41 7.25
CA PHE A 77 2.75 -8.72 8.54
C PHE A 77 2.53 -9.65 9.74
N GLY A 78 2.46 -10.97 9.54
CA GLY A 78 2.32 -11.98 10.60
C GLY A 78 3.63 -12.35 11.28
#